data_AF-A0A816HMZ8-F1
#
_entry.id   AF-A0A816HMZ8-F1
#
_cell.length_a   1.000
_cell.length_b   1.000
_cell.length_c   1.000
_cell.angle_alpha   90.00
_cell.angle_beta   90.00
_cell.angle_gamma   90.00
#
_symmetry.space_group_name_H-M   'P 1'
#
loop_
_entity.id
_entity.type
_entity.pdbx_description
1 polymer ?
#
loop_
_entity_poly.entity_id
_entity_poly.type
_entity_poly.pdbx_seq_one_letter_code
_entity_poly.pdbx_strand_id
1 'polypeptide(L)'
;MPTRSTYNQPLSASSNHQAINNNNSNQISNINSNVDITSYIGKVLTINQHQVIVEDILGQGGFAFVFLVRAFNQQRYALKR
;
A
#
# COMPACT_ATOMS: atom_id res chain seq x y z
N MET A 1 -65.46 4.19 -1.26
CA MET A 1 -64.16 4.52 -0.63
C MET A 1 -63.36 3.24 -0.46
N PRO A 2 -62.25 3.02 -1.18
CA PRO A 2 -61.41 1.84 -1.03
C PRO A 2 -60.26 2.06 -0.03
N THR A 3 -60.13 1.15 0.92
CA THR A 3 -59.04 1.09 1.92
C THR A 3 -57.84 0.29 1.40
N ARG A 4 -56.65 0.79 1.75
CA ARG A 4 -55.28 0.31 1.47
C ARG A 4 -55.07 -1.21 1.57
N SER A 5 -54.29 -1.74 0.63
CA SER A 5 -53.41 -2.89 0.84
C SER A 5 -51.96 -2.50 0.58
N THR A 6 -51.13 -2.71 1.60
CA THR A 6 -49.68 -2.47 1.66
C THR A 6 -48.95 -3.55 0.86
N TYR A 7 -48.27 -3.17 -0.23
CA TYR A 7 -47.28 -4.05 -0.87
C TYR A 7 -45.94 -3.88 -0.15
N ASN A 8 -45.48 -4.96 0.49
CA ASN A 8 -44.14 -5.07 1.03
C ASN A 8 -43.14 -5.27 -0.12
N GLN A 9 -42.15 -4.38 -0.22
CA GLN A 9 -40.98 -4.54 -1.07
C GLN A 9 -40.02 -5.55 -0.44
N PRO A 10 -39.52 -6.58 -1.16
CA PRO A 10 -38.43 -7.39 -0.65
C PRO A 10 -37.11 -6.58 -0.66
N LEU A 11 -36.48 -6.49 0.51
CA LEU A 11 -35.16 -5.94 0.75
C LEU A 11 -34.08 -6.75 0.02
N SER A 12 -33.09 -6.04 -0.48
CA SER A 12 -31.95 -6.52 -1.27
C SER A 12 -31.03 -7.48 -0.52
N ALA A 13 -30.86 -8.70 -1.03
CA ALA A 13 -29.73 -9.55 -0.67
C ALA A 13 -28.62 -9.37 -1.72
N SER A 14 -27.58 -8.61 -1.38
CA SER A 14 -26.34 -8.52 -2.16
C SER A 14 -25.62 -9.87 -2.17
N SER A 15 -25.64 -10.57 -3.29
CA SER A 15 -24.76 -11.71 -3.54
C SER A 15 -23.34 -11.22 -3.78
N ASN A 16 -22.56 -11.11 -2.72
CA ASN A 16 -21.11 -10.98 -2.81
C ASN A 16 -20.52 -12.32 -3.27
N HIS A 17 -20.56 -12.59 -4.57
CA HIS A 17 -19.62 -13.51 -5.19
C HIS A 17 -18.24 -12.83 -5.13
N GLN A 18 -17.48 -13.12 -4.08
CA GLN A 18 -16.05 -12.83 -4.05
C GLN A 18 -15.39 -13.71 -5.11
N ALA A 19 -15.15 -13.14 -6.28
CA ALA A 19 -14.18 -13.66 -7.21
C ALA A 19 -12.84 -13.71 -6.47
N ILE A 20 -12.40 -14.91 -6.10
CA ILE A 20 -11.02 -15.13 -5.67
C ILE A 20 -10.16 -14.99 -6.93
N ASN A 21 -9.79 -13.75 -7.26
CA ASN A 21 -8.70 -13.47 -8.20
C ASN A 21 -7.40 -13.85 -7.50
N ASN A 22 -7.04 -15.14 -7.56
CA ASN A 22 -5.72 -15.63 -7.24
C ASN A 22 -4.75 -15.18 -8.34
N ASN A 23 -4.49 -13.86 -8.41
CA ASN A 23 -3.34 -13.34 -9.12
C ASN A 23 -2.10 -13.57 -8.25
N ASN A 24 -1.72 -14.85 -8.08
CA ASN A 24 -0.34 -15.20 -7.79
C ASN A 24 0.45 -14.97 -9.09
N SER A 25 0.62 -13.71 -9.46
CA SER A 25 1.75 -13.34 -10.28
C SER A 25 2.99 -13.55 -9.42
N ASN A 26 3.58 -14.73 -9.53
CA ASN A 26 4.99 -14.92 -9.27
C ASN A 26 5.74 -14.00 -10.24
N GLN A 27 5.84 -12.71 -9.88
CA GLN A 27 6.76 -11.79 -10.51
C GLN A 27 8.16 -12.19 -10.07
N ILE A 28 8.74 -13.11 -10.82
CA ILE A 28 10.19 -13.28 -10.87
C ILE A 28 10.69 -12.12 -11.74
N SER A 29 10.75 -10.92 -11.17
CA SER A 29 11.35 -9.77 -11.83
C SER A 29 12.86 -9.88 -11.70
N ASN A 30 13.54 -9.96 -12.85
CA ASN A 30 14.94 -9.58 -12.98
C ASN A 30 15.11 -8.25 -12.23
N ILE A 31 15.89 -8.27 -11.15
CA ILE A 31 16.13 -7.11 -10.28
C ILE A 31 16.99 -6.11 -11.07
N ASN A 32 16.33 -5.32 -11.91
CA ASN A 32 16.85 -4.02 -12.32
C ASN A 32 16.75 -3.15 -11.09
N SER A 33 17.74 -3.27 -10.20
CA SER A 33 17.75 -2.72 -8.84
C SER A 33 17.18 -1.30 -8.78
N ASN A 34 17.49 -0.45 -9.77
CA ASN A 34 16.98 0.92 -9.87
C ASN A 34 15.45 1.09 -9.87
N VAL A 35 14.68 0.22 -10.52
CA VAL A 35 13.20 0.34 -10.59
C VAL A 35 12.56 -0.09 -9.27
N ASP A 36 13.16 -1.07 -8.59
CA ASP A 36 12.71 -1.53 -7.27
C ASP A 36 13.03 -0.51 -6.17
N ILE A 37 14.04 0.34 -6.38
CA ILE A 37 14.45 1.34 -5.38
C ILE A 37 13.53 2.56 -5.37
N THR A 38 13.18 3.08 -6.55
CA THR A 38 12.20 4.19 -6.64
C THR A 38 10.84 3.75 -6.12
N SER A 39 10.53 2.45 -6.18
CA SER A 39 9.36 1.85 -5.54
C SER A 39 9.34 2.00 -4.01
N TYR A 40 10.45 2.32 -3.35
CA TYR A 40 10.42 2.59 -1.90
C TYR A 40 9.80 3.94 -1.57
N ILE A 41 9.81 4.91 -2.49
CA ILE A 41 9.26 6.24 -2.24
C ILE A 41 7.75 6.16 -1.96
N GLY A 42 7.31 6.84 -0.91
CA GLY A 42 5.93 6.81 -0.42
C GLY A 42 5.58 5.57 0.42
N LYS A 43 6.46 4.56 0.48
CA LYS A 43 6.23 3.39 1.34
C LYS A 43 6.49 3.73 2.79
N VAL A 44 5.69 3.10 3.63
CA VAL A 44 5.85 3.14 5.08
C VAL A 44 6.73 1.97 5.50
N LEU A 45 7.84 2.27 6.16
CA LEU A 45 8.78 1.30 6.68
C LEU A 45 8.69 1.27 8.19
N THR A 46 8.63 0.07 8.76
CA THR A 46 8.69 -0.15 10.21
C THR A 46 10.10 -0.57 10.57
N ILE A 47 10.76 0.22 11.42
CA ILE A 47 12.12 -0.01 11.91
C ILE A 47 12.03 -0.10 13.43
N ASN A 48 12.13 -1.31 13.95
CA ASN A 48 11.83 -1.61 15.35
C ASN A 48 10.41 -1.15 15.71
N GLN A 49 10.32 -0.13 16.56
CA GLN A 49 9.06 0.46 17.04
C GLN A 49 8.68 1.75 16.30
N HIS A 50 9.54 2.22 15.38
CA HIS A 50 9.36 3.47 14.67
C HIS A 50 8.82 3.21 13.27
N GLN A 51 7.80 3.96 12.89
CA GLN A 51 7.24 3.91 11.55
C GLN A 51 7.59 5.21 10.83
N VAL A 52 8.18 5.08 9.65
CA VAL A 52 8.67 6.18 8.84
C VAL A 52 8.21 6.05 7.41
N ILE A 53 8.02 7.18 6.73
CA ILE A 53 7.64 7.22 5.32
C ILE A 53 8.87 7.60 4.52
N VAL A 54 9.18 6.87 3.46
CA VAL A 54 10.25 7.26 2.54
C VAL A 54 9.77 8.42 1.67
N GLU A 55 10.45 9.56 1.75
CA GLU A 55 10.14 10.73 0.94
C GLU A 55 10.97 10.76 -0.35
N ASP A 56 12.26 10.44 -0.26
CA ASP A 56 13.18 10.55 -1.40
C ASP A 56 14.43 9.66 -1.25
N ILE A 57 15.26 9.61 -2.29
CA ILE A 57 16.57 8.95 -2.30
C ILE A 57 17.65 10.03 -2.20
N LEU A 58 18.44 9.99 -1.13
CA LEU A 58 19.58 10.90 -0.91
C LEU A 58 20.85 10.45 -1.63
N GLY A 59 21.01 9.14 -1.86
CA GLY A 59 22.19 8.63 -2.55
C GLY A 59 22.12 7.14 -2.88
N GLN A 60 22.80 6.78 -3.96
CA GLN A 60 23.00 5.41 -4.45
C GLN A 60 24.48 5.06 -4.39
N GLY A 61 24.79 3.89 -3.82
CA GLY A 61 26.11 3.27 -3.89
C GLY A 61 25.99 1.81 -4.29
N GLY A 62 27.10 1.20 -4.72
CA GLY A 62 27.13 -0.22 -5.11
C GLY A 62 26.81 -1.19 -3.96
N PHE A 63 26.93 -0.74 -2.71
CA PHE A 63 26.67 -1.53 -1.50
C PHE A 63 25.39 -1.11 -0.75
N ALA A 64 24.95 0.14 -0.87
CA ALA A 64 23.86 0.67 -0.05
C ALA A 64 23.16 1.85 -0.72
N PHE A 65 21.91 2.07 -0.29
CA PHE A 65 21.11 3.24 -0.59
C PHE A 65 20.90 4.07 0.67
N VAL A 66 20.79 5.38 0.49
CA VAL A 66 20.42 6.30 1.55
C VAL A 66 19.11 6.98 1.16
N PHE A 67 18.10 6.81 1.98
CA PHE A 67 16.77 7.38 1.78
C PHE A 67 16.54 8.54 2.74
N LEU A 68 15.82 9.56 2.29
CA LEU A 68 15.21 10.55 3.16
C LEU A 68 13.90 9.95 3.68
N VAL A 69 13.78 9.81 5.00
CA VAL A 69 12.56 9.30 5.63
C VAL A 69 11.99 10.32 6.60
N ARG A 70 10.66 10.39 6.66
CA ARG A 70 9.91 11.24 7.59
C ARG A 70 9.20 10.38 8.63
N ALA A 71 9.48 10.65 9.89
CA ALA A 71 8.75 10.05 11.01
C ALA A 71 7.42 10.78 11.27
N PHE A 72 6.57 10.18 12.11
CA PHE A 72 5.27 10.77 12.48
C PHE A 72 5.36 12.16 13.12
N ASN A 73 6.44 12.43 13.86
CA ASN A 73 6.71 13.75 14.45
C ASN A 73 7.23 14.77 13.42
N GLN A 74 7.09 14.49 12.12
CA GLN A 74 7.59 15.29 10.99
C GLN A 74 9.12 15.45 10.92
N GLN A 75 9.86 14.84 11.85
CA GLN A 75 11.31 14.86 11.81
C GLN A 75 11.83 13.97 10.68
N ARG A 76 12.82 14.48 9.97
CA ARG A 76 13.45 13.80 8.83
C ARG A 76 14.76 13.16 9.24
N TYR A 77 15.00 11.97 8.74
CA TYR A 77 16.21 11.18 8.98
C TYR A 77 16.76 10.62 7.68
N ALA A 78 18.04 10.27 7.69
CA ALA A 78 18.65 9.46 6.66
C ALA A 78 18.54 7.98 7.06
N LEU A 79 18.02 7.14 6.16
CA LEU A 79 17.94 5.70 6.33
C LEU A 79 18.88 5.00 5.35
N LYS A 80 19.91 4.32 5.87
CA LYS A 80 20.81 3.50 5.06
C LYS A 80 20.27 2.06 4.99
N ARG A 81 20.19 1.50 3.78
CA ARG A 81 19.78 0.11 3.53
C ARG A 81 20.68 -0.55 2.50
#